data_AF-A0A3D4BHM3-F1
#
_entry.id   AF-A0A3D4BHM3-F1
#
_cell.length_a   1.000
_cell.length_b   1.000
_cell.length_c   1.000
_cell.angle_alpha   90.00
_cell.angle_beta   90.00
_cell.angle_gamma   90.00
#
_symmetry.space_group_name_H-M   'P 1'
#
loop_
_entity.id
_entity.type
_entity.pdbx_description
1 polymer ?
#
loop_
_entity_poly.entity_id
_entity_poly.type
_entity_poly.pdbx_seq_one_letter_code
_entity_poly.pdbx_strand_id
1 'polypeptide(L)' 'MSERWKYQLKMGGFWGVFMVVFMTLFELKEKTISQQLSDNNFYVRAVSYIVIGIFVLGYFSWKEKVKREKIDKQ' A
#
# COMPACT_ATOMS: atom_id res chain seq x y z
N MET A 1 9.32 0.37 18.07
CA MET A 1 9.30 0.50 16.60
C MET A 1 9.71 1.93 16.26
N SER A 2 10.70 2.15 15.39
CA SER A 2 11.12 3.51 15.01
C SER A 2 9.97 4.30 14.35
N GLU A 3 9.94 5.63 14.49
CA GLU A 3 8.92 6.49 13.85
C GLU A 3 8.80 6.27 12.34
N ARG A 4 9.93 6.02 11.68
CA ARG A 4 10.01 5.63 10.27
C ARG A 4 9.11 4.43 9.96
N TRP A 5 9.35 3.31 10.62
CA TRP A 5 8.58 2.08 10.43
C TRP A 5 7.08 2.27 10.72
N LYS A 6 6.74 3.06 11.76
CA LYS A 6 5.34 3.39 12.07
C LYS A 6 4.68 4.18 10.94
N TYR A 7 5.39 5.14 10.35
CA TYR A 7 4.89 5.92 9.22
C TYR A 7 4.80 5.11 7.93
N GLN A 8 5.81 4.29 7.62
CA GLN A 8 5.83 3.42 6.44
C GLN A 8 4.67 2.42 6.46
N LEU A 9 4.44 1.77 7.60
CA LEU A 9 3.30 0.86 7.77
C LEU A 9 1.96 1.58 7.68
N LYS A 10 1.84 2.77 8.27
CA LYS A 10 0.59 3.55 8.21
C LYS A 10 0.27 4.01 6.79
N MET A 11 1.19 4.71 6.12
CA MET A 11 0.96 5.27 4.80
C MET A 11 0.99 4.19 3.72
N GLY A 12 2.03 3.36 3.73
CA GLY A 12 2.23 2.33 2.71
C GLY A 12 1.28 1.15 2.88
N GLY A 13 0.94 0.76 4.11
CA GLY A 13 -0.09 -0.25 4.36
C GLY A 13 -1.49 0.23 3.97
N PHE A 14 -1.84 1.49 4.28
CA PHE A 14 -3.10 2.09 3.82
C PHE A 14 -3.18 2.09 2.29
N TRP A 15 -2.11 2.50 1.60
CA TRP A 15 -2.06 2.44 0.13
C TRP A 15 -2.17 1.00 -0.37
N GLY A 16 -1.43 0.06 0.21
CA GLY A 16 -1.49 -1.35 -0.17
C GLY A 16 -2.91 -1.91 -0.11
N VAL A 17 -3.61 -1.70 1.00
CA VAL A 17 -5.01 -2.12 1.16
C VAL A 17 -5.94 -1.40 0.19
N PHE A 18 -5.74 -0.09 -0.01
CA PHE A 18 -6.53 0.69 -0.96
C PHE A 18 -6.39 0.13 -2.39
N MET A 19 -5.18 -0.20 -2.84
CA MET A 19 -4.95 -0.82 -4.16
C MET A 19 -5.69 -2.15 -4.30
N VAL A 20 -5.64 -3.01 -3.28
CA VAL A 20 -6.35 -4.30 -3.31
C VAL A 20 -7.85 -4.11 -3.47
N VAL A 21 -8.44 -3.23 -2.66
CA VAL A 21 -9.88 -2.93 -2.76
C VAL A 21 -10.22 -2.35 -4.13
N PHE A 22 -9.43 -1.39 -4.62
CA PHE A 22 -9.70 -0.73 -5.89
C PHE A 22 -9.57 -1.68 -7.09
N MET A 23 -8.56 -2.54 -7.11
CA MET A 23 -8.40 -3.57 -8.17
C MET A 23 -9.54 -4.59 -8.11
N THR A 24 -9.94 -5.03 -6.91
CA THR A 24 -11.09 -5.91 -6.71
C THR A 24 -12.36 -5.31 -7.31
N LEU A 25 -12.61 -4.03 -7.01
CA LEU A 25 -13.77 -3.27 -7.52
C LEU A 25 -13.72 -3.11 -9.05
N PHE A 26 -12.54 -2.87 -9.60
CA PHE A 26 -12.35 -2.72 -11.04
C PHE A 26 -12.60 -4.04 -11.79
N GLU A 27 -12.12 -5.17 -11.24
CA GLU A 27 -12.29 -6.50 -11.80
C GLU A 27 -13.72 -7.07 -11.63
N LEU A 28 -14.63 -6.39 -10.92
CA LEU A 28 -16.02 -6.82 -10.73
C LEU A 28 -16.79 -7.06 -12.03
N LYS A 29 -16.41 -6.36 -13.11
CA LYS A 29 -17.02 -6.55 -14.43
C LYS A 29 -16.64 -7.88 -15.07
N GLU A 30 -15.49 -8.45 -14.70
CA GLU A 30 -14.98 -9.69 -15.26
C GLU A 30 -15.22 -10.89 -14.35
N LYS A 31 -15.02 -10.72 -13.05
CA LYS A 31 -15.14 -11.78 -12.04
C LYS A 31 -15.93 -11.28 -10.84
N THR A 32 -16.87 -12.08 -10.36
CA THR A 32 -17.58 -11.79 -9.11
C THR A 32 -16.64 -11.85 -7.90
N ILE A 33 -16.95 -11.14 -6.81
CA ILE A 33 -16.12 -11.08 -5.59
C ILE A 33 -15.79 -12.48 -5.05
N SER A 34 -16.78 -13.37 -5.03
CA SER A 34 -16.62 -14.75 -4.55
C SER A 34 -15.62 -15.53 -5.39
N GLN A 35 -15.61 -15.35 -6.72
CA GLN A 35 -14.64 -15.96 -7.61
C GLN A 35 -13.24 -15.37 -7.41
N GLN A 36 -13.12 -14.06 -7.23
CA GLN A 36 -11.84 -13.41 -6.98
C GLN A 36 -11.22 -13.88 -5.66
N LEU A 37 -12.01 -14.00 -4.59
CA LEU A 37 -11.55 -14.50 -3.28
C LEU A 37 -11.23 -16.01 -3.30
N SER A 38 -11.74 -16.76 -4.27
CA SER A 38 -11.41 -18.18 -4.44
C SER A 38 -10.13 -18.39 -5.24
N ASP A 39 -9.58 -17.34 -5.86
CA ASP A 39 -8.40 -17.40 -6.72
C ASP A 39 -7.13 -17.19 -5.88
N ASN A 40 -6.23 -18.17 -5.84
CA ASN A 40 -4.95 -18.03 -5.15
C ASN A 40 -4.11 -16.86 -5.69
N ASN A 41 -4.26 -16.52 -6.97
CA ASN A 41 -3.54 -15.41 -7.59
C ASN A 41 -3.96 -14.05 -6.99
N PHE A 42 -5.21 -13.92 -6.53
CA PHE A 42 -5.69 -12.73 -5.85
C PHE A 42 -4.87 -12.43 -4.60
N TYR A 43 -4.64 -13.44 -3.75
CA TYR A 43 -3.87 -13.29 -2.52
C TYR A 43 -2.40 -12.96 -2.78
N VAL A 44 -1.79 -13.59 -3.79
CA VAL A 44 -0.40 -13.29 -4.19
C VAL A 44 -0.27 -11.84 -4.64
N ARG A 45 -1.19 -11.35 -5.48
CA ARG A 45 -1.23 -9.95 -5.90
C ARG A 45 -1.50 -9.01 -4.74
N ALA A 46 -2.42 -9.35 -3.84
CA ALA A 46 -2.75 -8.53 -2.69
C ALA A 46 -1.56 -8.34 -1.75
N VAL A 47 -0.86 -9.43 -1.43
CA VAL A 47 0.39 -9.37 -0.66
C VAL A 47 1.44 -8.55 -1.40
N SER A 48 1.57 -8.73 -2.71
CA SER A 48 2.51 -7.95 -3.53
C SER A 48 2.22 -6.45 -3.46
N TYR A 49 0.96 -6.04 -3.60
CA TYR A 49 0.56 -4.63 -3.49
C TYR A 49 0.81 -4.06 -2.09
N ILE A 50 0.57 -4.83 -1.03
CA ILE A 50 0.83 -4.41 0.34
C ILE A 50 2.34 -4.23 0.58
N VAL A 51 3.15 -5.19 0.14
CA VAL A 51 4.62 -5.11 0.25
C VAL A 51 5.15 -3.92 -0.54
N ILE A 52 4.72 -3.76 -1.80
CA ILE A 52 5.12 -2.62 -2.64
C ILE A 52 4.66 -1.30 -2.00
N GLY A 53 3.43 -1.23 -1.49
CA GLY A 53 2.91 -0.06 -0.79
C GLY A 53 3.77 0.34 0.40
N ILE A 54 4.14 -0.62 1.27
CA ILE A 54 4.96 -0.36 2.46
C ILE A 54 6.39 0.04 2.10
N PHE A 55 7.05 -0.72 1.23
CA PHE A 55 8.47 -0.56 0.95
C PHE A 55 8.78 0.52 -0.09
N VAL A 56 7.92 0.72 -1.08
CA VAL A 56 8.12 1.73 -2.12
C VAL A 56 7.45 3.02 -1.69
N LEU A 57 6.11 3.06 -1.64
CA LEU A 57 5.38 4.29 -1.35
C LEU A 57 5.64 4.79 0.08
N GLY A 58 5.57 3.90 1.07
CA GLY A 58 5.85 4.24 2.46
C GLY A 58 7.26 4.81 2.65
N TYR A 59 8.27 4.25 1.98
CA TYR A 59 9.64 4.75 2.03
C TYR A 59 9.80 6.11 1.36
N PHE A 60 9.26 6.29 0.15
CA PHE A 60 9.33 7.57 -0.56
C PHE A 60 8.59 8.67 0.21
N SER A 61 7.39 8.40 0.72
CA SER A 61 6.65 9.36 1.56
C SER A 61 7.41 9.70 2.85
N TRP A 62 8.08 8.74 3.49
CA TRP A 62 8.93 9.04 4.65
C TRP A 62 10.11 9.94 4.27
N LYS A 63 10.78 9.66 3.15
CA LYS A 63 11.89 10.47 2.64
C LYS A 63 11.44 11.91 2.36
N GLU A 64 10.26 12.10 1.77
CA GLU A 64 9.68 13.42 1.55
C GLU A 64 9.33 14.15 2.85
N LYS A 65 8.74 13.45 3.83
CA LYS A 65 8.46 14.01 5.16
C LYS A 65 9.73 14.54 5.81
N VAL A 66 10.79 13.71 5.85
CA VAL A 66 12.09 14.11 6.42
C VAL A 66 12.71 15.29 5.66
N LYS A 67 12.54 15.35 4.32
CA LYS A 67 13.01 16.48 3.53
C LYS A 67 12.27 17.77 3.90
N ARG A 68 10.94 17.74 4.03
CA ARG A 68 10.13 18.91 4.44
C ARG A 68 10.51 19.40 5.85
N GLU A 69 10.64 18.48 6.80
CA GLU A 69 11.03 18.83 8.18
C GLU A 69 12.43 19.45 8.30
N LYS A 70 13.33 19.18 7.36
CA LYS A 70 14.65 19.84 7.30
C LYS A 70 14.56 21.25 6.73
N ILE A 71 13.69 21.47 5.73
CA ILE A 71 13.50 22.77 5.09
C ILE A 71 12.81 23.74 6.06
N ASP A 72 11.76 23.29 6.76
CA ASP A 72 11.00 24.14 7.71
C ASP A 72 11.79 24.55 8.96
N LYS A 73 12.94 23.90 9.23
CA LYS A 73 13.81 24.18 10.38
C LYS A 73 15.03 25.06 10.02
N GLN A 74 15.21 25.41 8.74
CA GLN A 74 16.20 26.36 8.27
C GLN A 74 15.58 27.75 8.13
#